data_AF-A0A7L0JQC3-F1
#
_entry.id   AF-A0A7L0JQC3-F1
#
_cell.length_a   1.000
_cell.length_b   1.000
_cell.length_c   1.000
_cell.angle_alpha   90.00
_cell.angle_beta   90.00
_cell.angle_gamma   90.00
#
_symmetry.space_group_name_H-M   'P 1'
#
loop_
_entity.id
_entity.type
_entity.pdbx_description
1 polymer ?
#
loop_
_entity_poly.entity_id
_entity_poly.type
_entity_poly.pdbx_seq_one_letter_code
_entity_poly.pdbx_strand_id
1 'polypeptide(L)'
;TFVVGREQQQVFAHRCVLACRCQAFRGMLAGSEDPPGSVPPQGPFILGNVQPEVFLAIIEFLYTNSVTLNSHIALEVLTSSVEYGLQDLCKLCVEFIKDTLSVEQVCEALQV
;
A
#
# COMPACT_ATOMS: atom_id res chain seq x y z
N THR A 1 -6.66 1.80 14.17
CA THR A 1 -7.38 1.05 13.13
C THR A 1 -7.52 1.92 11.91
N PHE A 2 -7.48 1.29 10.73
CA PHE A 2 -7.69 1.93 9.44
C PHE A 2 -9.00 1.41 8.85
N VAL A 3 -9.75 2.26 8.17
CA VAL A 3 -10.95 1.90 7.40
C VAL A 3 -10.65 2.19 5.95
N VAL A 4 -10.64 1.15 5.11
CA VAL A 4 -10.03 1.19 3.79
C VAL A 4 -11.05 0.83 2.71
N GLY A 5 -10.96 1.52 1.59
CA GLY A 5 -11.80 1.26 0.42
C GLY A 5 -13.24 1.73 0.57
N ARG A 6 -14.02 1.50 -0.48
CA ARG A 6 -15.46 1.81 -0.54
C ARG A 6 -16.28 0.84 0.31
N GLU A 7 -15.77 -0.37 0.45
CA GLU A 7 -16.24 -1.46 1.30
C GLU A 7 -16.04 -1.19 2.80
N GLN A 8 -15.33 -0.12 3.18
CA GLN A 8 -15.07 0.27 4.58
C GLN A 8 -14.42 -0.87 5.39
N GLN A 9 -13.51 -1.61 4.77
CA GLN A 9 -12.84 -2.74 5.43
C GLN A 9 -11.97 -2.25 6.58
N GLN A 10 -12.14 -2.85 7.75
CA GLN A 10 -11.28 -2.56 8.90
C GLN A 10 -9.95 -3.30 8.78
N VAL A 11 -8.86 -2.53 8.92
CA VAL A 11 -7.50 -3.06 8.93
C VAL A 11 -6.78 -2.60 10.18
N PHE A 12 -6.18 -3.55 10.91
CA PHE A 12 -5.46 -3.28 12.15
C PHE A 12 -3.96 -3.16 11.87
N ALA A 13 -3.40 -1.99 12.14
CA ALA A 13 -1.97 -1.72 12.03
C ALA A 13 -1.54 -0.63 13.00
N HIS A 14 -0.25 -0.60 13.34
CA HIS A 14 0.35 0.38 14.22
C HIS A 14 0.68 1.68 13.47
N ARG A 15 0.04 2.79 13.87
CA ARG A 15 0.29 4.13 13.29
C ARG A 15 1.77 4.52 13.37
N CYS A 16 2.44 4.20 14.47
CA CYS A 16 3.86 4.51 14.67
C CYS A 16 4.78 3.82 13.67
N VAL A 17 4.49 2.56 13.29
CA VAL A 17 5.27 1.82 12.28
C VAL A 17 5.10 2.47 10.91
N LEU A 18 3.86 2.77 10.52
CA LEU A 18 3.58 3.42 9.23
C LEU A 18 4.23 4.81 9.14
N ALA A 19 4.10 5.62 10.19
CA ALA A 19 4.71 6.95 10.26
C ALA A 19 6.25 6.93 10.32
N CYS A 20 6.87 5.89 10.89
CA CYS A 20 8.33 5.81 10.93
C CYS A 20 8.92 5.32 9.60
N ARG A 21 8.19 4.47 8.87
CA ARG A 21 8.65 3.84 7.60
C ARG A 21 8.20 4.57 6.33
N CYS A 22 7.20 5.46 6.42
CA CYS A 22 6.67 6.19 5.27
C CYS A 22 6.38 7.66 5.63
N GLN A 23 7.00 8.59 4.90
CA GLN A 23 6.80 10.03 5.13
C GLN A 23 5.37 10.49 4.79
N ALA A 24 4.75 9.93 3.75
CA ALA A 24 3.36 10.24 3.41
C ALA A 24 2.42 9.85 4.56
N PHE A 25 2.56 8.62 5.11
CA PHE A 25 1.81 8.22 6.30
C PHE A 25 2.13 9.08 7.51
N ARG A 26 3.40 9.49 7.72
CA ARG A 26 3.74 10.43 8.80
C ARG A 26 2.96 11.73 8.68
N GLY A 27 2.94 12.34 7.50
CA GLY A 27 2.21 13.59 7.26
C GLY A 27 0.70 13.43 7.44
N MET A 28 0.13 12.37 6.86
CA MET A 28 -1.30 12.05 6.98
C MET A 28 -1.74 11.81 8.42
N LEU A 29 -0.90 11.12 9.21
CA LEU A 29 -1.20 10.79 10.60
C LEU A 29 -0.95 11.99 11.53
N ALA A 30 0.04 12.84 11.25
CA ALA A 30 0.31 14.06 12.01
C ALA A 30 -0.77 15.13 11.79
N GLY A 31 -1.31 15.25 10.56
CA GLY A 31 -2.43 16.14 10.28
C GLY A 31 -3.76 15.71 10.92
N SER A 32 -3.82 14.49 11.46
CA SER A 32 -4.92 14.02 12.30
C SER A 32 -4.68 14.27 13.79
N GLU A 33 -3.54 14.85 14.19
CA GLU A 33 -3.28 15.23 15.57
C GLU A 33 -3.76 16.67 15.78
N ASP A 34 -4.84 16.82 16.53
CA ASP A 34 -5.34 18.10 17.02
C ASP A 34 -4.25 18.84 17.83
N PRO A 35 -4.36 20.17 18.06
CA PRO A 35 -3.34 20.97 18.74
C PRO A 35 -2.86 20.38 20.08
N PRO A 36 -1.62 20.69 20.50
CA PRO A 36 -1.00 20.09 21.68
C PRO A 36 -1.87 20.29 22.93
N GLY A 37 -2.35 19.19 23.50
CA GLY A 37 -3.26 19.17 24.67
C GLY A 37 -4.62 18.52 24.42
N SER A 38 -4.94 18.20 23.16
CA SER A 38 -6.13 17.43 22.78
C SER A 38 -5.87 15.92 22.82
N VAL A 39 -6.90 15.14 23.15
CA VAL A 39 -6.83 13.67 23.13
C VAL A 39 -6.69 13.24 21.66
N PRO A 40 -5.74 12.36 21.30
CA PRO A 40 -5.61 11.90 19.92
C PRO A 40 -6.96 11.34 19.45
N PRO A 41 -7.40 11.62 18.21
CA PRO A 41 -8.69 11.15 17.74
C PRO A 41 -8.77 9.64 17.91
N GLN A 42 -9.71 9.21 18.73
CA GLN A 42 -9.89 7.80 19.08
C GLN A 42 -10.56 7.00 17.94
N GLY A 43 -10.81 7.64 16.80
CA GLY A 43 -11.45 7.07 15.63
C GLY A 43 -10.49 6.37 14.66
N PRO A 44 -11.01 5.52 13.78
CA PRO A 44 -10.22 4.91 12.71
C PRO A 44 -9.73 5.96 11.70
N PHE A 45 -8.56 5.72 11.12
CA PHE A 45 -8.05 6.52 10.00
C PHE A 45 -8.67 6.03 8.69
N ILE A 46 -9.32 6.91 7.92
CA ILE A 46 -10.10 6.52 6.73
C ILE A 46 -9.28 6.71 5.45
N LEU A 47 -9.22 5.67 4.62
CA LEU A 47 -8.54 5.61 3.32
C LEU A 47 -9.54 5.19 2.24
N GLY A 48 -10.34 6.14 1.73
CA GLY A 48 -11.43 5.83 0.78
C GLY A 48 -11.01 5.51 -0.66
N ASN A 49 -9.78 5.90 -1.05
CA ASN A 49 -9.31 5.80 -2.44
C ASN A 49 -8.38 4.60 -2.68
N VAL A 50 -8.06 3.81 -1.66
CA VAL A 50 -7.15 2.67 -1.77
C VAL A 50 -7.94 1.39 -1.55
N GLN A 51 -7.74 0.40 -2.41
CA GLN A 51 -8.34 -0.92 -2.24
C GLN A 51 -7.70 -1.63 -1.04
N PRO A 52 -8.46 -2.38 -0.22
CA PRO A 52 -7.91 -3.04 0.97
C PRO A 52 -6.76 -3.98 0.67
N GLU A 53 -6.80 -4.71 -0.43
CA GLU A 53 -5.73 -5.65 -0.84
C GLU A 53 -4.43 -4.90 -1.17
N VAL A 54 -4.54 -3.77 -1.88
CA VAL A 54 -3.41 -2.87 -2.16
C VAL A 54 -2.85 -2.29 -0.86
N PHE A 55 -3.72 -1.85 0.04
CA PHE A 55 -3.29 -1.35 1.35
C PHE A 55 -2.57 -2.44 2.14
N LEU A 56 -3.11 -3.66 2.21
CA LEU A 56 -2.51 -4.82 2.89
C LEU A 56 -1.09 -5.12 2.36
N ALA A 57 -0.89 -5.09 1.04
CA ALA A 57 0.42 -5.27 0.43
C ALA A 57 1.42 -4.16 0.84
N ILE A 58 0.94 -2.90 0.94
CA ILE A 58 1.77 -1.80 1.44
C ILE A 58 2.15 -2.02 2.91
N ILE A 59 1.24 -2.47 3.76
CA ILE A 59 1.55 -2.72 5.17
C ILE A 59 2.52 -3.90 5.32
N GLU A 60 2.33 -4.97 4.55
CA GLU A 60 3.28 -6.09 4.49
C GLU A 60 4.70 -5.56 4.22
N PHE A 61 4.85 -4.71 3.20
CA PHE A 61 6.12 -4.08 2.87
C PHE A 61 6.67 -3.20 4.00
N LEU A 62 5.83 -2.36 4.62
CA LEU A 62 6.28 -1.48 5.69
C LEU A 62 6.77 -2.24 6.93
N TYR A 63 6.21 -3.43 7.21
CA TYR A 63 6.57 -4.28 8.34
C TYR A 63 7.75 -5.21 8.04
N THR A 64 7.87 -5.71 6.81
CA THR A 64 8.76 -6.83 6.49
C THR A 64 9.83 -6.47 5.46
N ASN A 65 9.70 -5.34 4.77
CA ASN A 65 10.51 -4.96 3.62
C ASN A 65 10.40 -5.95 2.44
N SER A 66 9.29 -6.69 2.39
CA SER A 66 8.92 -7.66 1.35
C SER A 66 7.42 -7.54 1.04
N VAL A 67 6.99 -8.00 -0.13
CA VAL A 67 5.58 -7.93 -0.55
C VAL A 67 5.20 -9.17 -1.35
N THR A 68 3.99 -9.66 -1.14
CA THR A 68 3.39 -10.72 -1.93
C THR A 68 2.50 -10.08 -3.01
N LEU A 69 2.92 -10.16 -4.27
CA LEU A 69 2.20 -9.60 -5.41
C LEU A 69 1.47 -10.67 -6.22
N ASN A 70 0.37 -10.25 -6.85
CA ASN A 70 -0.33 -11.01 -7.88
C ASN A 70 -0.71 -10.07 -9.02
N SER A 71 -1.05 -10.62 -10.18
CA SER A 71 -1.34 -9.85 -11.40
C SER A 71 -2.53 -8.90 -11.27
N HIS A 72 -3.48 -9.19 -10.38
CA HIS A 72 -4.67 -8.36 -10.20
C HIS A 72 -4.36 -7.03 -9.50
N ILE A 73 -3.45 -7.02 -8.52
CA ILE A 73 -3.16 -5.83 -7.71
C ILE A 73 -1.83 -5.14 -8.05
N ALA A 74 -0.93 -5.81 -8.79
CA ALA A 74 0.45 -5.36 -8.96
C ALA A 74 0.57 -3.93 -9.53
N LEU A 75 -0.28 -3.57 -10.49
CA LEU A 75 -0.25 -2.24 -11.10
C LEU A 75 -0.70 -1.16 -10.11
N GLU A 76 -1.71 -1.45 -9.30
CA GLU A 76 -2.25 -0.51 -8.30
C GLU A 76 -1.28 -0.36 -7.12
N VAL A 77 -0.64 -1.46 -6.69
CA VAL A 77 0.45 -1.40 -5.69
C VAL A 77 1.62 -0.59 -6.23
N LEU A 78 1.97 -0.72 -7.52
CA LEU A 78 2.98 0.13 -8.16
C LEU A 78 2.58 1.61 -8.07
N THR A 79 1.36 1.96 -8.48
CA THR A 79 0.86 3.34 -8.41
C THR A 79 0.92 3.88 -6.98
N SER A 80 0.37 3.16 -6.00
CA SER A 80 0.38 3.60 -4.60
C SER A 80 1.79 3.65 -4.01
N SER A 81 2.72 2.80 -4.44
CA SER A 81 4.11 2.86 -4.01
C SER A 81 4.78 4.17 -4.42
N VAL A 82 4.45 4.69 -5.60
CA VAL A 82 4.92 6.00 -6.07
C VAL A 82 4.27 7.13 -5.26
N GLU A 83 2.96 7.08 -5.06
CA GLU A 83 2.20 8.08 -4.28
C GLU A 83 2.72 8.19 -2.83
N TYR A 84 3.05 7.06 -2.21
CA TYR A 84 3.57 7.01 -0.85
C TYR A 84 5.10 7.14 -0.74
N GLY A 85 5.80 7.27 -1.87
CA GLY A 85 7.26 7.44 -1.92
C GLY A 85 8.06 6.19 -1.51
N LEU A 86 7.48 4.99 -1.66
CA LEU A 86 8.07 3.70 -1.31
C LEU A 86 8.89 3.15 -2.47
N GLN A 87 10.09 3.70 -2.66
CA GLN A 87 10.92 3.42 -3.84
C GLN A 87 11.32 1.95 -3.99
N ASP A 88 11.62 1.25 -2.91
CA ASP A 88 12.00 -0.18 -3.01
C ASP A 88 10.78 -1.06 -3.31
N LEU A 89 9.58 -0.70 -2.83
CA LEU A 89 8.33 -1.36 -3.24
C LEU A 89 8.04 -1.13 -4.73
N CYS A 90 8.29 0.09 -5.23
CA CYS A 90 8.17 0.41 -6.65
C CYS A 90 9.05 -0.50 -7.52
N LYS A 91 10.31 -0.71 -7.13
CA LYS A 91 11.23 -1.63 -7.83
C LYS A 91 10.69 -3.06 -7.84
N LEU A 92 10.25 -3.58 -6.69
CA LEU A 92 9.68 -4.93 -6.59
C LEU A 92 8.45 -5.10 -7.49
N CYS A 93 7.58 -4.09 -7.57
CA CYS A 93 6.41 -4.13 -8.45
C CYS A 93 6.81 -4.10 -9.93
N VAL A 94 7.79 -3.28 -10.31
CA VAL A 94 8.29 -3.22 -11.70
C VAL A 94 8.93 -4.54 -12.12
N GLU A 95 9.72 -5.17 -11.25
CA GLU A 95 10.31 -6.49 -11.49
C GLU A 95 9.22 -7.55 -11.70
N PHE A 96 8.27 -7.63 -10.77
CA PHE A 96 7.14 -8.56 -10.87
C PHE A 96 6.33 -8.38 -12.16
N ILE A 97 6.00 -7.14 -12.53
CA ILE A 97 5.21 -6.85 -13.74
C ILE A 97 5.98 -7.23 -15.01
N LYS A 98 7.29 -6.96 -15.08
CA LYS A 98 8.12 -7.34 -16.23
C LYS A 98 8.15 -8.85 -16.41
N ASP A 99 8.36 -9.57 -15.32
CA ASP A 99 8.43 -11.03 -15.34
C ASP A 99 7.08 -11.64 -15.72
N THR A 100 5.98 -11.12 -15.18
CA THR A 100 4.63 -11.62 -15.46
C THR A 100 4.19 -11.34 -16.90
N LEU A 101 4.41 -10.13 -17.42
CA LEU A 101 4.12 -9.79 -18.82
C LEU A 101 4.96 -10.63 -19.79
N SER A 102 6.19 -11.00 -19.42
CA SER A 102 7.01 -11.89 -20.24
C SER A 102 6.48 -13.32 -20.33
N VAL A 103 5.84 -13.83 -19.27
CA VAL A 103 5.33 -15.21 -19.23
C VAL A 103 4.03 -15.34 -20.04
N GLU A 104 3.13 -14.37 -19.90
CA GLU A 104 1.82 -14.38 -20.57
C GLU A 104 1.97 -14.19 -22.09
N GLN A 105 2.89 -13.33 -22.54
CA GLN A 105 3.18 -13.15 -23.97
C GLN A 105 3.89 -14.36 -24.61
N VAL A 106 4.65 -15.15 -23.85
CA VAL A 106 5.30 -16.37 -24.38
C VAL A 106 4.25 -17.47 -24.63
N CYS A 107 3.23 -17.59 -23.77
CA CYS A 107 2.15 -18.55 -23.99
C CYS A 107 1.23 -18.18 -25.15
N GLU A 108 0.98 -16.90 -25.41
CA GLU A 108 0.24 -16.46 -26.62
C GLU A 108 1.08 -16.57 -27.90
N ALA A 109 2.39 -16.33 -27.84
CA ALA A 109 3.28 -16.43 -29.01
C ALA A 109 3.57 -17.88 -29.46
N LEU A 110 3.38 -18.88 -28.58
CA LEU A 110 3.57 -20.31 -28.87
C LEU A 110 2.29 -21.02 -29.36
N GLN A 111 1.18 -20.29 -29.55
CA GLN A 111 -0.06 -20.80 -30.16
C GLN A 111 -0.17 -20.50 -31.67
N VAL A 112 0.95 -20.48 -32.41
CA VAL A 112 0.95 -20.40 -33.88
C VAL A 112 1.80 -21.50 -34.49
#